data_AF-A0A6S7DTH1-F1
#
_entry.id   AF-A0A6S7DTH1-F1
#
_cell.length_a   1.000
_cell.length_b   1.000
_cell.length_c   1.000
_cell.angle_alpha   90.00
_cell.angle_beta   90.00
_cell.angle_gamma   90.00
#
_symmetry.space_group_name_H-M   'P 1'
#
loop_
_entity.id
_entity.type
_entity.pdbx_description
1 polymer ?
#
loop_
_entity_poly.entity_id
_entity_poly.type
_entity_poly.pdbx_seq_one_letter_code
_entity_poly.pdbx_strand_id
1 'polypeptide(L)'
;MKLTKTIRGVPEGEIYPVEYAAGEDCPSWLLPAARDLGAVEEANDDPPELVALRAQLDALEIKYDKRWGMEKLRAALAEGKRD
;
A
#
# COMPACT_ATOMS: atom_id res chain seq x y z
N MET A 1 -8.69 9.25 10.56
CA MET A 1 -8.15 8.40 9.47
C MET A 1 -8.91 7.09 9.57
N LYS A 2 -9.58 6.59 8.52
CA LYS A 2 -10.43 5.39 8.67
C LYS A 2 -9.65 4.11 8.42
N LEU A 3 -9.95 3.09 9.22
CA LEU A 3 -9.40 1.75 9.04
C LEU A 3 -10.06 1.07 7.84
N THR A 4 -9.27 0.43 6.98
CA THR A 4 -9.75 -0.43 5.89
C THR A 4 -9.91 -1.88 6.35
N LYS A 5 -9.24 -2.25 7.44
CA LYS A 5 -9.24 -3.60 8.02
C LYS A 5 -9.36 -3.55 9.54
N THR A 6 -9.88 -4.64 10.11
CA THR A 6 -9.91 -4.81 11.56
C THR A 6 -8.49 -4.98 12.10
N ILE A 7 -8.10 -4.17 13.09
CA ILE A 7 -6.80 -4.24 13.75
C ILE A 7 -6.96 -4.30 15.26
N ARG A 8 -5.93 -4.79 15.94
CA ARG A 8 -5.88 -4.86 17.40
C ARG A 8 -4.77 -3.95 17.92
N GLY A 9 -5.12 -3.01 18.79
CA GLY A 9 -4.18 -2.05 19.37
C GLY A 9 -4.32 -1.99 20.88
N VAL A 10 -3.21 -1.85 21.60
CA VAL A 10 -3.22 -1.68 23.07
C VAL A 10 -3.05 -0.19 23.37
N PRO A 11 -4.10 0.53 23.80
CA PRO A 11 -3.98 1.94 24.14
C PRO A 11 -3.12 2.15 25.39
N GLU A 12 -2.55 3.36 25.49
CA GLU A 12 -1.73 3.73 26.66
C GLU A 12 -2.56 3.66 27.94
N GLY A 13 -2.12 2.83 28.89
CA GLY A 13 -2.83 2.59 30.15
C GLY A 13 -3.76 1.38 30.14
N GLU A 14 -3.97 0.72 29.00
CA GLU A 14 -4.61 -0.60 28.95
C GLU A 14 -3.58 -1.73 28.87
N ILE A 15 -3.96 -2.88 29.41
CA ILE A 15 -3.15 -4.10 29.38
C ILE A 15 -3.67 -5.06 28.30
N TYR A 16 -4.92 -4.87 27.88
CA TYR A 16 -5.59 -5.72 26.91
C TYR A 16 -5.66 -5.06 25.53
N PRO A 17 -5.51 -5.84 24.45
CA PRO A 17 -5.69 -5.34 23.10
C PRO A 17 -7.17 -5.06 22.83
N VAL A 18 -7.43 -3.86 22.31
CA VAL A 18 -8.74 -3.41 21.83
C VAL A 18 -8.84 -3.69 20.33
N GLU A 19 -9.99 -4.20 19.90
CA GLU A 19 -10.28 -4.45 18.48
C GLU A 19 -10.91 -3.21 17.84
N TYR A 20 -10.29 -2.70 16.78
CA TYR A 20 -10.79 -1.59 15.97
C TYR A 20 -11.28 -2.16 14.65
N ALA A 21 -12.57 -2.02 14.36
CA ALA A 21 -13.18 -2.55 13.15
C ALA A 21 -12.81 -1.73 11.90
N ALA A 22 -12.92 -2.35 10.73
CA ALA A 22 -12.86 -1.62 9.47
C ALA A 22 -13.97 -0.54 9.42
N GLY A 23 -13.61 0.69 9.05
CA GLY A 23 -14.48 1.87 8.98
C GLY A 23 -14.43 2.77 10.21
N GLU A 24 -13.88 2.27 11.33
CA GLU A 24 -13.65 3.03 12.56
C GLU A 24 -12.51 4.06 12.38
N ASP A 25 -12.52 5.09 13.22
CA ASP A 25 -11.44 6.07 13.24
C ASP A 25 -10.20 5.46 13.92
N CYS A 26 -9.09 5.44 13.19
CA CYS A 26 -7.80 4.97 13.67
C CYS A 26 -7.18 6.04 14.58
N PRO A 27 -6.93 5.74 15.87
CA PRO A 27 -6.28 6.70 16.74
C PRO A 27 -4.83 6.93 16.31
N SER A 28 -4.32 8.14 16.55
CA SER A 28 -3.01 8.61 16.06
C SER A 28 -1.81 7.79 16.55
N TRP A 29 -1.89 7.21 17.75
CA TRP A 29 -0.87 6.30 18.31
C TRP A 29 -0.86 4.92 17.63
N LEU A 30 -1.99 4.50 17.06
CA LEU A 30 -2.15 3.24 16.34
C LEU A 30 -1.93 3.40 14.84
N LEU A 31 -2.09 4.62 14.31
CA LEU A 31 -1.91 4.98 12.91
C LEU A 31 -0.59 4.46 12.28
N PRO A 32 0.60 4.60 12.90
CA PRO A 32 1.83 4.05 12.32
C PRO A 32 1.81 2.52 12.21
N ALA A 33 1.25 1.81 13.19
CA ALA A 33 1.13 0.35 13.15
C ALA A 33 0.04 -0.10 12.16
N ALA A 34 -1.06 0.63 12.09
CA ALA A 34 -2.13 0.40 11.12
C ALA A 34 -1.63 0.64 9.68
N ARG A 35 -0.73 1.61 9.48
CA ARG A 35 -0.05 1.88 8.19
C ARG A 35 0.82 0.70 7.78
N ASP A 36 1.67 0.23 8.69
CA ASP A 36 2.56 -0.91 8.45
C ASP A 36 1.76 -2.19 8.10
N LEU A 37 0.62 -2.39 8.76
CA LEU A 37 -0.30 -3.51 8.48
C LEU A 37 -1.18 -3.31 7.23
N GLY A 38 -1.08 -2.17 6.54
CA GLY A 38 -1.94 -1.82 5.40
C GLY A 38 -3.43 -1.76 5.75
N ALA A 39 -3.71 -1.44 7.01
CA ALA A 39 -5.06 -1.39 7.60
C ALA A 39 -5.62 0.03 7.70
N VAL A 40 -4.84 1.06 7.40
CA VAL A 40 -5.35 2.37 7.01
C VAL A 40 -5.23 2.53 5.52
N GLU A 41 -6.16 3.28 4.93
CA GLU A 41 -6.08 3.75 3.55
C GLU A 41 -5.02 4.86 3.47
N GLU A 42 -3.78 4.53 3.79
CA GLU A 42 -2.66 5.25 3.19
C GLU A 42 -2.55 4.68 1.81
N ALA A 43 -2.97 5.48 0.82
CA ALA A 43 -2.67 5.25 -0.57
C ALA A 43 -1.27 4.66 -0.64
N ASN A 44 -1.17 3.39 -1.07
CA ASN A 44 0.08 2.63 -1.12
C ASN A 44 1.21 3.61 -1.42
N ASP A 45 2.12 3.80 -0.46
CA ASP A 45 3.38 4.53 -0.68
C ASP A 45 4.31 3.66 -1.54
N ASP A 46 3.74 2.97 -2.54
CA ASP A 46 4.47 2.72 -3.75
C ASP A 46 4.84 4.12 -4.24
N PRO A 47 6.15 4.43 -4.41
CA PRO A 47 6.55 5.73 -4.90
C PRO A 47 5.73 6.03 -6.16
N PRO A 48 5.26 7.27 -6.35
CA PRO A 48 4.35 7.62 -7.45
C PRO A 48 4.90 7.17 -8.81
N GLU A 49 6.22 7.08 -8.93
CA GLU A 49 6.92 6.49 -10.07
C GLU A 49 6.63 5.00 -10.31
N LEU A 50 6.55 4.17 -9.27
CA LEU A 50 6.24 2.73 -9.38
C LEU A 50 4.79 2.54 -9.85
N VAL A 51 3.85 3.31 -9.29
CA VAL A 51 2.45 3.34 -9.74
C VAL A 51 2.35 3.81 -11.19
N ALA A 52 3.06 4.88 -11.55
CA ALA A 52 3.10 5.39 -12.92
C ALA A 52 3.73 4.40 -13.90
N LEU A 53 4.77 3.65 -13.51
CA LEU A 53 5.36 2.61 -14.34
C LEU A 53 4.40 1.44 -14.55
N ARG A 54 3.68 1.05 -13.49
CA ARG A 54 2.61 0.04 -13.55
C ARG A 54 1.55 0.42 -14.58
N ALA A 55 1.06 1.65 -14.49
CA ALA A 55 0.02 2.19 -15.36
C ALA A 55 0.50 2.30 -16.81
N GLN A 56 1.76 2.70 -17.03
CA GLN A 56 2.34 2.77 -18.37
C GLN A 56 2.48 1.39 -19.03
N LEU A 57 2.89 0.38 -18.27
CA LEU A 57 2.97 -1.00 -18.78
C LEU A 57 1.58 -1.56 -19.09
N ASP A 58 0.59 -1.29 -18.24
CA ASP A 58 -0.80 -1.68 -18.44
C ASP A 58 -1.40 -1.02 -19.70
N ALA A 59 -1.15 0.28 -19.89
CA ALA A 59 -1.58 1.02 -21.08
C ALA A 59 -0.95 0.51 -22.39
N LEU A 60 0.21 -0.14 -22.30
CA LEU A 60 0.91 -0.77 -23.41
C LEU A 60 0.64 -2.29 -23.49
N GLU A 61 -0.25 -2.81 -22.64
CA GLU A 61 -0.54 -4.24 -22.51
C GLU A 61 0.71 -5.13 -22.27
N ILE A 62 1.75 -4.54 -21.68
CA ILE A 62 3.01 -5.24 -21.37
C ILE A 62 2.82 -6.04 -20.09
N LYS A 63 3.00 -7.35 -20.18
CA LYS A 63 2.86 -8.26 -19.05
C LYS A 63 3.97 -8.02 -18.02
N TYR A 64 3.60 -7.72 -16.78
CA TYR A 64 4.54 -7.54 -15.68
C TYR A 64 4.10 -8.28 -14.41
N ASP A 65 5.05 -8.56 -13.51
CA ASP A 65 4.76 -9.20 -12.23
C ASP A 65 4.64 -8.17 -11.10
N LYS A 66 3.55 -8.24 -10.32
CA LYS A 66 3.21 -7.31 -9.20
C LYS A 66 4.32 -7.15 -8.14
N ARG A 67 5.27 -8.07 -8.06
CA ARG A 67 6.43 -8.04 -7.14
C ARG A 67 7.69 -7.43 -7.77
N TRP A 68 7.64 -7.02 -9.04
CA TRP A 68 8.74 -6.30 -9.67
C TRP A 68 8.95 -4.93 -9.05
N GLY A 69 10.19 -4.66 -8.65
CA GLY A 69 10.63 -3.33 -8.25
C GLY A 69 10.72 -2.37 -9.44
N MET A 70 10.91 -1.08 -9.13
CA MET A 70 10.90 0.03 -10.08
C MET A 70 11.82 -0.18 -11.29
N GLU A 71 13.02 -0.75 -11.08
CA GLU A 71 14.02 -0.98 -12.13
C GLU A 71 13.53 -1.98 -13.19
N LYS A 72 12.88 -3.07 -12.78
CA LYS A 72 12.33 -4.07 -13.71
C LYS A 72 11.14 -3.54 -14.49
N LEU A 73 10.29 -2.72 -13.85
CA LEU A 73 9.16 -2.09 -14.54
C LEU A 73 9.65 -1.08 -15.60
N ARG A 74 10.71 -0.31 -15.29
CA ARG A 74 11.37 0.58 -16.27
C ARG A 74 11.97 -0.18 -17.44
N ALA A 75 12.68 -1.28 -17.17
CA ALA A 75 13.28 -2.09 -18.21
C ALA A 75 12.21 -2.69 -19.14
N ALA A 76 11.13 -3.24 -18.59
CA ALA A 76 10.02 -3.77 -19.37
C ALA A 76 9.31 -2.69 -20.20
N LEU A 77 9.16 -1.48 -19.66
CA LEU A 77 8.57 -0.35 -20.37
C LEU A 77 9.46 0.12 -21.52
N ALA A 78 10.77 0.08 -21.34
CA ALA A 78 11.75 0.41 -22.38
C ALA A 78 11.84 -0.66 -23.47
N GLU A 79 11.71 -1.95 -23.12
CA GLU A 79 11.62 -3.04 -24.10
C GLU A 79 10.34 -2.96 -24.93
N GLY A 80 9.17 -2.80 -24.29
CA GLY A 80 7.91 -2.73 -25.03
C GLY A 80 7.73 -1.47 -25.89
N LYS A 81 8.57 -0.44 -25.73
CA LYS A 81 8.62 0.73 -26.62
C LYS A 81 9.56 0.56 -27.83
N ARG A 82 10.34 -0.52 -27.88
CA ARG A 82 11.32 -0.77 -28.95
C ARG A 82 10.80 -1.68 -30.06
N ASP A 83 9.61 -2.26 -29.90
CA ASP A 83 8.86 -2.96 -30.95
C ASP A 83 7.95 -1.97 -31.68
#